data_AF-A0A093Y2H4-F1
#
_entry.id   AF-A0A093Y2H4-F1
#
_cell.length_a   1.000
_cell.length_b   1.000
_cell.length_c   1.000
_cell.angle_alpha   90.00
_cell.angle_beta   90.00
_cell.angle_gamma   90.00
#
_symmetry.space_group_name_H-M   'P 1'
#
loop_
_entity.id
_entity.type
_entity.pdbx_description
1 polymer ?
#
loop_
_entity_poly.entity_id
_entity_poly.type
_entity_poly.pdbx_seq_one_letter_code
_entity_poly.pdbx_strand_id
1 'polypeptide(L)'
;MTAPPEHPRLPPPSTDRLQLARNPTSIDADPNLYHSLLLSKHQTQQPLSDPNLEDDKNPEKTVLYLAYGSNLSIEKFRGDRGIEPLSQTNVYAPALRLTFDLVGVPYLEPCFSGTNYRTADVDANYNGERYRDIIDEKGGIEESDLEAGHNNNQGHGYHKEQWRKPLIGVVYEVTLTDYAHIIATEGGGNGYVDIVTDCFPFPGDMDYNPNDPTPHIPAGKPFMAHTLLSPPKSSFRPNSHLIRPDPSYAQPSARYLKLITDGAEELNFPYDYRAYLASIRPYKATTSGQKVGEKIALYILIPLFQVFIALGQLLADDNGIIPGWLARVFNVMRELMWMVYDVVVVKVLGDGERSVNDI
;
A
#
# COMPACT_ATOMS: atom_id res chain seq x y z
N MET A 1 7.55 -23.28 31.48
CA MET A 1 7.62 -21.84 31.17
C MET A 1 7.66 -21.74 29.66
N THR A 2 6.60 -21.23 29.04
CA THR A 2 6.57 -20.94 27.60
C THR A 2 7.57 -19.81 27.32
N ALA A 3 8.36 -19.93 26.26
CA ALA A 3 9.25 -18.86 25.83
C ALA A 3 8.43 -17.58 25.58
N PRO A 4 8.97 -16.38 25.90
CA PRO A 4 8.31 -15.13 25.54
C PRO A 4 8.12 -15.07 24.02
N PRO A 5 7.02 -14.45 23.55
CA PRO A 5 6.79 -14.30 22.12
C PRO A 5 7.95 -13.52 21.49
N GLU A 6 8.42 -13.97 20.32
CA GLU A 6 9.53 -13.36 19.57
C GLU A 6 9.29 -11.87 19.28
N HIS A 7 8.01 -11.50 19.12
CA HIS A 7 7.58 -10.12 18.90
C HIS A 7 6.43 -9.75 19.86
N PRO A 8 6.72 -9.18 21.04
CA PRO A 8 5.68 -8.75 21.97
C PRO A 8 4.93 -7.52 21.44
N ARG A 9 3.68 -7.31 21.90
CA ARG A 9 2.90 -6.09 21.60
C ARG A 9 3.67 -4.86 22.10
N LEU A 10 3.81 -3.88 21.22
CA LEU A 10 4.52 -2.64 21.53
C LEU A 10 3.66 -1.72 22.42
N PRO A 11 4.27 -0.89 23.27
CA PRO A 11 3.54 0.10 24.05
C PRO A 11 2.92 1.18 23.14
N PRO A 12 1.89 1.90 23.59
CA PRO A 12 1.39 3.07 22.87
C PRO A 12 2.42 4.21 22.88
N PRO A 13 2.42 5.09 21.85
CA PRO A 13 3.23 6.32 21.87
C PRO A 13 2.89 7.16 23.10
N SER A 14 3.90 7.84 23.65
CA SER A 14 3.70 8.70 24.81
C SER A 14 2.79 9.89 24.50
N THR A 15 2.13 10.44 25.53
CA THR A 15 1.29 11.63 25.37
C THR A 15 2.06 12.80 24.76
N ASP A 16 3.32 13.00 25.17
CA ASP A 16 4.18 14.06 24.66
C ASP A 16 4.53 13.83 23.18
N ARG A 17 4.80 12.58 22.77
CA ARG A 17 5.05 12.23 21.36
C ARG A 17 3.85 12.49 20.48
N LEU A 18 2.64 12.15 20.94
CA LEU A 18 1.39 12.46 20.25
C LEU A 18 1.10 13.96 20.23
N GLN A 19 1.50 14.71 21.27
CA GLN A 19 1.38 16.16 21.29
C GLN A 19 2.35 16.82 20.29
N LEU A 20 3.57 16.30 20.15
CA LEU A 20 4.52 16.76 19.14
C LEU A 20 3.98 16.52 17.72
N ALA A 21 3.45 15.33 17.43
CA ALA A 21 2.85 14.99 16.13
C ALA A 21 1.61 15.82 15.76
N ARG A 22 1.05 16.57 16.70
CA ARG A 22 -0.04 17.53 16.44
C ARG A 22 0.45 18.90 16.03
N ASN A 23 1.73 19.19 16.24
CA ASN A 23 2.30 20.46 15.89
C ASN A 23 2.53 20.52 14.36
N PRO A 24 1.96 21.52 13.64
CA PRO A 24 2.17 21.70 12.21
C PRO A 24 3.62 21.94 11.79
N THR A 25 4.52 22.25 12.74
CA THR A 25 5.96 22.40 12.48
C THR A 25 6.78 21.18 12.88
N SER A 26 6.12 20.07 13.25
CA SER A 26 6.81 18.82 13.60
C SER A 26 7.28 18.07 12.36
N ILE A 27 8.18 17.10 12.58
CA ILE A 27 8.67 16.22 11.53
C ILE A 27 7.54 15.38 10.91
N ASP A 28 6.54 15.01 11.71
CA ASP A 28 5.36 14.25 11.26
C ASP A 28 4.42 15.07 10.36
N ALA A 29 4.62 16.40 10.33
CA ALA A 29 3.88 17.34 9.51
C ALA A 29 4.63 17.76 8.24
N ASP A 30 5.89 17.35 8.06
CA ASP A 30 6.72 17.76 6.93
C ASP A 30 6.46 16.88 5.70
N PRO A 31 5.73 17.35 4.67
CA PRO A 31 5.45 16.55 3.48
C PRO A 31 6.71 16.24 2.65
N ASN A 32 7.83 16.91 2.91
CA ASN A 32 9.08 16.72 2.21
C ASN A 32 10.10 15.93 3.04
N LEU A 33 9.70 15.34 4.18
CA LEU A 33 10.61 14.66 5.10
C LEU A 33 11.54 13.69 4.37
N TYR A 34 11.00 12.79 3.56
CA TYR A 34 11.82 11.81 2.84
C TYR A 34 12.85 12.49 1.92
N HIS A 35 12.45 13.54 1.19
CA HIS A 35 13.38 14.31 0.35
C HIS A 35 14.46 15.01 1.19
N SER A 36 14.08 15.57 2.35
CA SER A 36 15.00 16.17 3.32
C SER A 36 15.97 15.14 3.90
N LEU A 37 15.54 13.90 4.16
CA LEU A 37 16.40 12.81 4.62
C LEU A 37 17.43 12.41 3.56
N LEU A 38 17.02 12.36 2.29
CA LEU A 38 17.95 12.10 1.18
C LEU A 38 18.99 13.23 1.07
N LEU A 39 18.55 14.49 1.10
CA LEU A 39 19.45 15.65 0.98
C LEU A 39 20.41 15.81 2.17
N SER A 40 19.92 15.65 3.39
CA SER A 40 20.73 15.81 4.61
C SER A 40 21.83 14.76 4.70
N LYS A 41 21.53 13.50 4.34
CA LYS A 41 22.53 12.42 4.31
C LYS A 41 23.58 12.59 3.20
N HIS A 42 23.28 13.35 2.13
CA HIS A 42 24.29 13.73 1.14
C HIS A 42 25.23 14.87 1.60
N GLN A 43 24.88 15.64 2.63
CA GLN A 43 25.70 16.76 3.12
C GLN A 43 26.64 16.36 4.27
N THR A 44 26.35 15.31 5.04
CA THR A 44 27.17 14.86 6.17
C THR A 44 28.16 13.75 5.77
N GLN A 45 29.32 14.15 5.23
CA GLN A 45 30.54 13.32 5.24
C GLN A 45 31.29 13.42 6.60
N GLN A 46 30.57 13.37 7.73
CA GLN A 46 31.19 13.26 9.05
C GLN A 46 30.61 12.06 9.81
N PRO A 47 31.44 11.21 10.41
CA PRO A 47 30.98 10.01 11.08
C PRO A 47 30.24 10.39 12.37
N LEU A 48 28.93 10.13 12.43
CA LEU A 48 28.25 9.99 13.71
C LEU A 48 28.65 8.64 14.31
N SER A 49 29.78 8.61 15.01
CA SER A 49 30.21 7.46 15.80
C SER A 49 30.48 7.91 17.23
N ASP A 50 29.44 7.82 18.07
CA ASP A 50 29.61 7.51 19.49
C ASP A 50 28.65 6.35 19.83
N PRO A 51 29.14 5.11 20.00
CA PRO A 51 28.30 3.93 20.23
C PRO A 51 27.77 3.81 21.67
N ASN A 52 27.84 4.87 22.50
CA ASN A 52 27.48 4.82 23.93
C ASN A 52 26.44 5.85 24.40
N LEU A 53 25.56 6.34 23.53
CA LEU A 53 24.45 7.21 23.95
C LEU A 53 23.11 6.51 23.71
N GLU A 54 22.30 6.41 24.77
CA GLU A 54 20.87 6.09 24.74
C GLU A 54 20.08 7.20 23.99
N ASP A 55 20.38 7.41 22.70
CA ASP A 55 19.94 8.53 21.88
C ASP A 55 18.74 8.17 20.98
N ASP A 56 18.27 6.92 21.01
CA ASP A 56 17.10 6.45 20.25
C ASP A 56 15.75 6.98 20.77
N LYS A 57 15.75 7.67 21.93
CA LYS A 57 14.56 8.28 22.52
C LYS A 57 14.41 9.77 22.22
N ASN A 58 15.26 10.36 21.39
CA ASN A 58 15.08 11.73 20.96
C ASN A 58 13.93 11.80 19.93
N PRO A 59 12.77 12.43 20.26
CA PRO A 59 11.64 12.50 19.33
C PRO A 59 11.95 13.26 18.03
N GLU A 60 13.05 14.01 17.97
CA GLU A 60 13.54 14.63 16.72
C GLU A 60 14.17 13.61 15.75
N LYS A 61 14.37 12.36 16.19
CA LYS A 61 14.96 11.26 15.41
C LYS A 61 13.97 10.14 15.07
N THR A 62 12.70 10.31 15.42
CA THR A 62 11.64 9.34 15.13
C THR A 62 10.51 9.99 14.36
N VAL A 63 9.78 9.18 13.60
CA VAL A 63 8.61 9.61 12.81
C VAL A 63 7.47 8.62 13.01
N LEU A 64 6.25 9.13 12.96
CA LEU A 64 5.03 8.32 12.98
C LEU A 64 4.69 7.86 11.56
N TYR A 65 4.68 6.54 11.36
CA TYR A 65 4.35 5.89 10.09
C TYR A 65 3.04 5.09 10.21
N LEU A 66 2.03 5.47 9.44
CA LEU A 66 0.77 4.73 9.31
C LEU A 66 0.93 3.60 8.30
N ALA A 67 0.83 2.37 8.79
CA ALA A 67 0.72 1.14 8.02
C ALA A 67 -0.75 0.72 7.83
N TYR A 68 -1.06 0.27 6.61
CA TYR A 68 -2.41 -0.22 6.24
C TYR A 68 -2.41 -1.50 5.38
N GLY A 69 -1.24 -1.87 4.81
CA GLY A 69 -1.07 -3.00 3.90
C GLY A 69 -0.33 -4.17 4.56
N SER A 70 0.65 -4.76 3.87
CA SER A 70 1.45 -5.86 4.41
C SER A 70 2.19 -5.51 5.72
N ASN A 71 2.42 -4.22 5.98
CA ASN A 71 3.14 -3.75 7.18
C ASN A 71 2.29 -3.80 8.44
N LEU A 72 1.02 -4.21 8.34
CA LEU A 72 0.20 -4.58 9.49
C LEU A 72 0.70 -5.86 10.17
N SER A 73 1.25 -6.80 9.38
CA SER A 73 1.69 -8.10 9.90
C SER A 73 3.04 -8.01 10.59
N ILE A 74 3.13 -8.58 11.78
CA ILE A 74 4.37 -8.75 12.54
C ILE A 74 5.40 -9.52 11.70
N GLU A 75 4.99 -10.60 11.02
CA GLU A 75 5.85 -11.42 10.14
C GLU A 75 6.59 -10.53 9.13
N LYS A 76 5.91 -9.56 8.53
CA LYS A 76 6.48 -8.72 7.47
C LYS A 76 7.19 -7.49 7.98
N PHE A 77 6.61 -6.83 8.97
CA PHE A 77 7.14 -5.55 9.41
C PHE A 77 8.34 -5.74 10.34
N ARG A 78 8.23 -6.66 11.31
CA ARG A 78 9.27 -6.91 12.31
C ARG A 78 10.14 -8.11 11.99
N GLY A 79 9.59 -9.11 11.31
CA GLY A 79 10.33 -10.28 10.83
C GLY A 79 11.14 -9.96 9.57
N ASP A 80 10.51 -10.07 8.40
CA ASP A 80 11.21 -9.98 7.10
C ASP A 80 11.95 -8.67 6.87
N ARG A 81 11.39 -7.52 7.28
CA ARG A 81 12.04 -6.21 7.15
C ARG A 81 13.00 -5.88 8.29
N GLY A 82 12.94 -6.59 9.40
CA GLY A 82 13.77 -6.31 10.58
C GLY A 82 13.55 -4.91 11.18
N ILE A 83 12.38 -4.29 10.99
CA ILE A 83 12.07 -2.99 11.61
C ILE A 83 11.65 -3.24 13.06
N GLU A 84 12.21 -2.48 13.99
CA GLU A 84 11.87 -2.55 15.41
C GLU A 84 11.21 -1.24 15.87
N PRO A 85 9.88 -1.12 15.78
CA PRO A 85 9.21 0.12 16.17
C PRO A 85 9.26 0.32 17.68
N LEU A 86 9.36 1.59 18.10
CA LEU A 86 9.47 1.97 19.50
C LEU A 86 8.12 1.89 20.22
N SER A 87 7.06 2.26 19.49
CA SER A 87 5.70 2.27 19.99
C SER A 87 4.70 2.07 18.84
N GLN A 88 3.46 1.70 19.17
CA GLN A 88 2.40 1.52 18.17
C GLN A 88 1.02 1.92 18.70
N THR A 89 0.16 2.44 17.83
CA THR A 89 -1.25 2.70 18.17
C THR A 89 -2.16 2.47 16.97
N ASN A 90 -3.30 1.82 17.19
CA ASN A 90 -4.30 1.64 16.13
C ASN A 90 -5.03 2.95 15.88
N VAL A 91 -5.33 3.24 14.62
CA VAL A 91 -5.91 4.53 14.23
C VAL A 91 -6.98 4.38 13.15
N TYR A 92 -7.84 5.39 13.09
CA TYR A 92 -8.69 5.70 11.96
C TYR A 92 -8.06 6.85 11.16
N ALA A 93 -7.94 6.70 9.84
CA ALA A 93 -7.51 7.75 8.91
C ALA A 93 -8.70 8.14 8.00
N PRO A 94 -9.53 9.12 8.39
CA PRO A 94 -10.79 9.41 7.71
C PRO A 94 -10.62 10.02 6.32
N ALA A 95 -9.44 10.58 5.99
CA ALA A 95 -9.16 11.14 4.68
C ALA A 95 -8.86 10.06 3.61
N LEU A 96 -8.57 8.82 4.01
CA LEU A 96 -8.07 7.78 3.12
C LEU A 96 -9.00 6.57 3.06
N ARG A 97 -8.92 5.84 1.94
CA ARG A 97 -9.52 4.52 1.74
C ARG A 97 -8.47 3.52 1.28
N LEU A 98 -8.65 2.26 1.66
CA LEU A 98 -7.84 1.15 1.16
C LEU A 98 -8.25 0.85 -0.29
N THR A 99 -7.26 0.62 -1.14
CA THR A 99 -7.41 0.23 -2.54
C THR A 99 -6.44 -0.90 -2.87
N PHE A 100 -6.62 -1.56 -4.02
CA PHE A 100 -5.74 -2.63 -4.50
C PHE A 100 -5.39 -2.37 -5.97
N ASP A 101 -4.87 -1.18 -6.22
CA ASP A 101 -4.67 -0.58 -7.54
C ASP A 101 -3.20 -0.51 -7.96
N LEU A 102 -2.30 -0.96 -7.10
CA LEU A 102 -0.88 -1.04 -7.41
C LEU A 102 -0.57 -2.33 -8.16
N VAL A 103 -0.13 -2.15 -9.40
CA VAL A 103 0.20 -3.26 -10.29
C VAL A 103 1.44 -4.02 -9.84
N GLY A 104 1.26 -5.32 -9.64
CA GLY A 104 2.35 -6.26 -9.36
C GLY A 104 2.75 -7.04 -10.60
N VAL A 105 2.80 -8.37 -10.46
CA VAL A 105 3.16 -9.31 -11.53
C VAL A 105 1.92 -10.13 -11.91
N PRO A 106 1.46 -10.07 -13.17
CA PRO A 106 0.29 -10.84 -13.61
C PRO A 106 0.53 -12.35 -13.40
N TYR A 107 -0.56 -13.07 -13.14
CA TYR A 107 -0.62 -14.50 -12.83
C TYR A 107 -0.01 -14.96 -11.51
N LEU A 108 0.64 -14.08 -10.74
CA LEU A 108 1.25 -14.44 -9.46
C LEU A 108 0.80 -13.52 -8.32
N GLU A 109 1.14 -12.23 -8.43
CA GLU A 109 0.76 -11.19 -7.48
C GLU A 109 0.24 -9.98 -8.25
N PRO A 110 -1.01 -10.06 -8.77
CA PRO A 110 -1.43 -9.11 -9.80
C PRO A 110 -1.55 -7.67 -9.28
N CYS A 111 -1.96 -7.51 -8.03
CA CYS A 111 -1.97 -6.21 -7.38
C CYS A 111 -1.65 -6.26 -5.88
N PHE A 112 -1.24 -5.11 -5.38
CA PHE A 112 -0.95 -4.83 -3.98
C PHE A 112 -1.86 -3.71 -3.46
N SER A 113 -1.94 -3.59 -2.13
CA SER A 113 -2.78 -2.55 -1.52
C SER A 113 -2.13 -1.18 -1.66
N GLY A 114 -2.92 -0.16 -1.93
CA GLY A 114 -2.51 1.24 -1.79
C GLY A 114 -3.59 2.04 -1.09
N THR A 115 -3.38 3.35 -0.95
CA THR A 115 -4.43 4.26 -0.47
C THR A 115 -4.77 5.30 -1.50
N ASN A 116 -6.02 5.75 -1.47
CA ASN A 116 -6.49 6.90 -2.21
C ASN A 116 -7.29 7.81 -1.26
N TYR A 117 -7.38 9.10 -1.57
CA TYR A 117 -8.25 10.01 -0.82
C TYR A 117 -9.73 9.59 -0.92
N ARG A 118 -10.47 9.76 0.17
CA ARG A 118 -11.93 9.63 0.19
C ARG A 118 -12.56 10.89 -0.41
N THR A 119 -13.34 10.73 -1.46
CA THR A 119 -14.12 11.81 -2.08
C THR A 119 -15.50 11.91 -1.43
N ALA A 120 -15.95 13.12 -1.10
CA ALA A 120 -17.25 13.38 -0.47
C ALA A 120 -18.45 12.84 -1.29
N ASP A 121 -18.34 12.80 -2.62
CA ASP A 121 -19.40 12.32 -3.51
C ASP A 121 -19.69 10.81 -3.38
N VAL A 122 -18.68 10.02 -2.99
CA VAL A 122 -18.84 8.57 -2.76
C VAL A 122 -19.61 8.29 -1.47
N ASP A 123 -19.57 9.24 -0.52
CA ASP A 123 -20.28 9.15 0.75
C ASP A 123 -21.69 9.80 0.66
N ALA A 124 -21.93 10.73 -0.28
CA ALA A 124 -23.19 11.48 -0.42
C ALA A 124 -24.21 10.88 -1.41
N ASN A 125 -23.78 10.21 -2.49
CA ASN A 125 -24.68 9.72 -3.56
C ASN A 125 -25.17 8.26 -3.37
N TYR A 126 -25.26 7.76 -2.14
CA TYR A 126 -25.84 6.44 -1.88
C TYR A 126 -27.37 6.49 -1.85
N ASN A 127 -27.96 6.61 -3.04
CA ASN A 127 -29.25 6.02 -3.36
C ASN A 127 -28.91 4.82 -4.24
N GLY A 128 -29.30 3.60 -3.86
CA GLY A 128 -28.84 2.33 -4.44
C GLY A 128 -29.13 2.06 -5.92
N GLU A 129 -29.21 3.07 -6.78
CA GLU A 129 -29.32 2.95 -8.23
C GLU A 129 -28.45 4.01 -8.95
N ARG A 130 -27.79 3.56 -10.04
CA ARG A 130 -26.97 4.29 -11.02
C ARG A 130 -25.50 4.55 -10.65
N TYR A 131 -24.65 3.63 -11.11
CA TYR A 131 -23.50 4.05 -11.93
C TYR A 131 -24.01 4.22 -13.36
N ARG A 132 -24.31 5.46 -13.74
CA ARG A 132 -24.41 5.88 -15.15
C ARG A 132 -23.34 6.94 -15.33
N ASP A 133 -22.34 6.59 -16.14
CA ASP A 133 -21.67 7.45 -17.09
C ASP A 133 -21.31 8.86 -16.59
N ILE A 134 -20.07 9.06 -16.15
CA ILE A 134 -19.45 10.38 -16.34
C ILE A 134 -18.98 10.40 -17.80
N ILE A 135 -19.91 10.86 -18.65
CA ILE A 135 -19.61 11.37 -19.99
C ILE A 135 -18.75 12.62 -19.79
N ASP A 136 -17.59 12.62 -20.44
CA ASP A 136 -16.78 13.82 -20.63
C ASP A 136 -17.56 14.76 -21.56
N GLU A 137 -18.17 15.80 -21.01
CA GLU A 137 -18.70 16.92 -21.80
C GLU A 137 -17.51 17.73 -22.35
N LYS A 138 -16.95 17.27 -23.47
CA LYS A 138 -16.52 18.10 -24.61
C LYS A 138 -15.87 17.26 -25.71
N GLY A 139 -16.63 17.05 -26.79
CA GLY A 139 -16.11 17.23 -28.15
C GLY A 139 -15.94 15.97 -29.00
N GLY A 140 -16.84 15.82 -29.98
CA GLY A 140 -16.52 15.33 -31.33
C GLY A 140 -16.58 13.82 -31.56
N ILE A 141 -17.67 13.38 -32.18
CA ILE A 141 -17.82 12.03 -32.76
C ILE A 141 -16.99 11.98 -34.06
N GLU A 142 -16.00 11.09 -34.11
CA GLU A 142 -15.68 10.37 -35.35
C GLU A 142 -15.88 8.88 -35.11
N GLU A 143 -16.89 8.33 -35.77
CA GLU A 143 -17.13 6.90 -35.92
C GLU A 143 -16.05 6.31 -36.82
N SER A 144 -15.28 5.35 -36.31
CA SER A 144 -14.77 4.28 -37.14
C SER A 144 -14.75 2.98 -36.34
N ASP A 145 -15.72 2.15 -36.67
CA ASP A 145 -16.00 0.82 -36.15
C ASP A 145 -14.78 -0.11 -36.20
N LEU A 146 -14.50 -0.78 -35.08
CA LEU A 146 -14.11 -2.19 -35.09
C LEU A 146 -14.67 -2.88 -33.85
N GLU A 147 -15.84 -3.48 -34.07
CA GLU A 147 -16.51 -4.42 -33.18
C GLU A 147 -15.60 -5.59 -32.79
N ALA A 148 -15.42 -5.79 -31.48
CA ALA A 148 -15.17 -7.10 -30.91
C ALA A 148 -16.07 -7.24 -29.68
N GLY A 149 -17.21 -7.89 -29.90
CA GLY A 149 -18.32 -8.00 -28.97
C GLY A 149 -17.91 -8.38 -27.55
N HIS A 150 -18.26 -7.51 -26.60
CA HIS A 150 -18.49 -7.88 -25.21
C HIS A 150 -19.97 -7.69 -24.94
N ASN A 151 -20.70 -8.82 -24.95
CA ASN A 151 -22.07 -8.87 -24.48
C ASN A 151 -22.09 -8.48 -22.99
N ASN A 152 -22.50 -7.23 -22.73
CA ASN A 152 -22.91 -6.73 -21.44
C ASN A 152 -24.13 -7.51 -20.95
N ASN A 153 -23.94 -8.48 -20.04
CA ASN A 153 -24.89 -8.87 -18.99
C ASN A 153 -24.44 -10.04 -18.10
N GLN A 154 -23.23 -10.01 -17.53
CA GLN A 154 -22.89 -10.88 -16.39
C GLN A 154 -21.94 -10.18 -15.42
N GLY A 155 -22.43 -9.80 -14.22
CA GLY A 155 -21.53 -9.37 -13.15
C GLY A 155 -22.08 -8.45 -12.06
N HIS A 156 -23.31 -8.63 -11.55
CA HIS A 156 -23.57 -8.19 -10.17
C HIS A 156 -22.68 -9.03 -9.24
N GLY A 157 -21.71 -8.45 -8.50
CA GLY A 157 -21.27 -9.10 -7.24
C GLY A 157 -19.79 -9.26 -6.88
N TYR A 158 -18.86 -8.40 -7.32
CA TYR A 158 -17.56 -8.30 -6.64
C TYR A 158 -16.99 -6.90 -6.73
N HIS A 159 -17.19 -6.10 -5.67
CA HIS A 159 -16.59 -4.77 -5.54
C HIS A 159 -15.77 -4.73 -4.26
N LYS A 160 -14.44 -4.67 -4.40
CA LYS A 160 -13.50 -4.47 -3.27
C LYS A 160 -13.71 -3.13 -2.56
N GLU A 161 -14.52 -2.26 -3.16
CA GLU A 161 -14.85 -0.95 -2.65
C GLU A 161 -16.02 -0.95 -1.65
N GLN A 162 -16.47 -2.07 -1.10
CA GLN A 162 -17.60 -2.06 -0.17
C GLN A 162 -17.33 -1.30 1.14
N TRP A 163 -16.05 -1.15 1.52
CA TRP A 163 -15.67 -0.34 2.68
C TRP A 163 -15.77 1.16 2.37
N ARG A 164 -16.65 1.85 3.09
CA ARG A 164 -16.93 3.30 2.97
C ARG A 164 -16.60 4.07 4.25
N LYS A 165 -16.10 3.39 5.26
CA LYS A 165 -15.68 3.99 6.54
C LYS A 165 -14.22 4.48 6.42
N PRO A 166 -13.69 5.21 7.43
CA PRO A 166 -12.27 5.56 7.48
C PRO A 166 -11.36 4.35 7.22
N LEU A 167 -10.19 4.60 6.62
CA LEU A 167 -9.12 3.61 6.60
C LEU A 167 -8.76 3.23 8.04
N ILE A 168 -8.63 1.94 8.31
CA ILE A 168 -8.10 1.43 9.58
C ILE A 168 -6.66 0.99 9.34
N GLY A 169 -5.78 1.41 10.24
CA GLY A 169 -4.38 1.03 10.22
C GLY A 169 -3.77 1.12 11.61
N VAL A 170 -2.45 0.95 11.65
CA VAL A 170 -1.64 1.15 12.85
C VAL A 170 -0.57 2.18 12.55
N VAL A 171 -0.39 3.11 13.47
CA VAL A 171 0.76 4.01 13.46
C VAL A 171 1.87 3.36 14.27
N TYR A 172 3.03 3.23 13.66
CA TYR A 172 4.28 2.87 14.30
C TYR A 172 5.15 4.10 14.50
N GLU A 173 5.77 4.22 15.67
CA GLU A 173 6.91 5.12 15.86
C GLU A 173 8.18 4.39 15.45
N VAL A 174 8.86 4.90 14.42
CA VAL A 174 10.07 4.29 13.85
C VAL A 174 11.20 5.31 13.80
N THR A 175 12.45 4.83 13.77
CA THR A 175 13.60 5.71 13.55
C THR A 175 13.57 6.31 12.14
N LEU A 176 14.24 7.43 11.91
CA LEU A 176 14.37 8.01 10.56
C LEU A 176 15.14 7.08 9.59
N THR A 177 16.02 6.22 10.11
CA THR A 177 16.71 5.21 9.32
C THR A 177 15.77 4.10 8.87
N ASP A 178 14.96 3.58 9.79
CA ASP A 178 13.92 2.59 9.45
C ASP A 178 12.88 3.18 8.52
N TYR A 179 12.50 4.44 8.72
CA TYR A 179 11.58 5.13 7.81
C TYR A 179 12.15 5.21 6.39
N ALA A 180 13.41 5.61 6.24
CA ALA A 180 14.06 5.61 4.92
C ALA A 180 14.11 4.20 4.31
N HIS A 181 14.32 3.16 5.12
CA HIS A 181 14.29 1.77 4.69
C HIS A 181 12.89 1.31 4.24
N ILE A 182 11.83 1.70 4.96
CA ILE A 182 10.43 1.47 4.56
C ILE A 182 10.17 2.07 3.19
N ILE A 183 10.46 3.37 3.01
CA ILE A 183 10.19 4.05 1.72
C ILE A 183 11.01 3.44 0.58
N ALA A 184 12.26 3.05 0.83
CA ALA A 184 13.11 2.40 -0.15
C ALA A 184 12.54 1.03 -0.60
N THR A 185 12.01 0.25 0.33
CA THR A 185 11.52 -1.13 0.06
C THR A 185 10.08 -1.19 -0.45
N GLU A 186 9.20 -0.26 -0.06
CA GLU A 186 7.81 -0.21 -0.52
C GLU A 186 7.68 0.29 -1.97
N GLY A 187 8.66 1.02 -2.49
CA GLY A 187 8.54 1.50 -3.87
C GLY A 187 9.62 2.38 -4.44
N GLY A 188 10.77 2.57 -3.77
CA GLY A 188 11.96 3.22 -4.34
C GLY A 188 11.66 4.49 -5.18
N GLY A 189 10.71 5.31 -4.75
CA GLY A 189 10.30 6.56 -5.40
C GLY A 189 9.35 6.45 -6.61
N ASN A 190 8.82 5.27 -6.99
CA ASN A 190 7.85 5.13 -8.10
C ASN A 190 6.61 4.27 -7.78
N GLY A 191 6.62 3.51 -6.67
CA GLY A 191 5.50 2.64 -6.29
C GLY A 191 4.39 3.34 -5.50
N TYR A 192 4.77 4.33 -4.69
CA TYR A 192 3.88 5.10 -3.82
C TYR A 192 4.37 6.55 -3.72
N VAL A 193 3.48 7.44 -3.28
CA VAL A 193 3.79 8.82 -2.89
C VAL A 193 3.70 8.93 -1.37
N ASP A 194 4.77 9.40 -0.73
CA ASP A 194 4.75 9.75 0.70
C ASP A 194 3.83 10.96 0.91
N ILE A 195 2.88 10.82 1.83
CA ILE A 195 1.95 11.88 2.22
C ILE A 195 1.82 11.92 3.75
N VAL A 196 1.45 13.09 4.26
CA VAL A 196 1.01 13.27 5.64
C VAL A 196 -0.51 13.18 5.71
N THR A 197 -1.05 12.47 6.70
CA THR A 197 -2.49 12.40 6.97
C THR A 197 -2.79 12.51 8.46
N ASP A 198 -3.98 13.03 8.78
CA ASP A 198 -4.53 13.00 10.13
C ASP A 198 -4.94 11.57 10.51
N CYS A 199 -4.45 11.13 11.67
CA CYS A 199 -4.76 9.85 12.30
C CYS A 199 -5.49 10.07 13.62
N PHE A 200 -6.61 9.40 13.82
CA PHE A 200 -7.40 9.42 15.05
C PHE A 200 -7.14 8.13 15.83
N PRO A 201 -6.55 8.18 17.03
CA PRO A 201 -6.27 6.98 17.80
C PRO A 201 -7.57 6.26 18.18
N PHE A 202 -7.49 4.93 18.26
CA PHE A 202 -8.55 4.13 18.86
C PHE A 202 -8.78 4.55 20.33
N PRO A 203 -9.97 4.27 20.90
CA PRO A 203 -10.17 4.38 22.33
C PRO A 203 -9.10 3.60 23.10
N GLY A 204 -8.81 4.01 24.34
CA GLY A 204 -7.84 3.30 25.19
C GLY A 204 -8.25 1.84 25.38
N ASP A 205 -7.27 0.97 25.73
CA ASP A 205 -7.48 -0.49 25.83
C ASP A 205 -8.68 -0.89 26.73
N MET A 206 -9.06 -0.07 27.71
CA MET A 206 -10.20 -0.32 28.61
C MET A 206 -11.57 0.01 27.98
N ASP A 207 -11.59 0.90 27.00
CA ASP A 207 -12.81 1.41 26.34
C ASP A 207 -12.99 0.83 24.93
N TYR A 208 -11.96 0.20 24.37
CA TYR A 208 -12.01 -0.40 23.03
C TYR A 208 -12.59 -1.81 23.06
N ASN A 209 -13.63 -2.03 22.25
CA ASN A 209 -14.20 -3.35 21.99
C ASN A 209 -14.26 -3.59 20.46
N PRO A 210 -13.60 -4.64 19.94
CA PRO A 210 -13.58 -4.93 18.50
C PRO A 210 -14.97 -5.31 17.93
N ASN A 211 -15.96 -5.61 18.79
CA ASN A 211 -17.35 -5.84 18.38
C ASN A 211 -18.15 -4.56 18.15
N ASP A 212 -17.66 -3.42 18.62
CA ASP A 212 -18.33 -2.16 18.41
C ASP A 212 -18.23 -1.78 16.92
N PRO A 213 -19.28 -1.19 16.33
CA PRO A 213 -19.27 -0.82 14.92
C PRO A 213 -18.18 0.24 14.67
N THR A 214 -17.38 0.06 13.62
CA THR A 214 -16.40 1.08 13.22
C THR A 214 -17.13 2.40 12.94
N PRO A 215 -16.69 3.55 13.52
CA PRO A 215 -17.34 4.83 13.33
C PRO A 215 -17.11 5.38 11.91
N HIS A 216 -18.11 6.06 11.35
CA HIS A 216 -17.95 6.79 10.09
C HIS A 216 -17.12 8.06 10.24
N ILE A 217 -17.20 8.68 11.42
CA ILE A 217 -16.48 9.89 11.81
C ILE A 217 -15.77 9.57 13.13
N PRO A 218 -14.44 9.45 13.14
CA PRO A 218 -13.72 9.12 14.36
C PRO A 218 -13.74 10.30 15.34
N ALA A 219 -13.86 9.99 16.63
CA ALA A 219 -13.77 10.96 17.71
C ALA A 219 -12.32 11.06 18.24
N GLY A 220 -12.04 12.09 19.03
CA GLY A 220 -10.74 12.30 19.66
C GLY A 220 -9.90 13.36 18.97
N LYS A 221 -8.68 13.57 19.49
CA LYS A 221 -7.74 14.54 18.94
C LYS A 221 -6.82 13.85 17.93
N PRO A 222 -6.86 14.23 16.64
CA PRO A 222 -5.98 13.64 15.65
C PRO A 222 -4.51 13.98 15.94
N PHE A 223 -3.61 13.29 15.26
CA PHE A 223 -2.19 13.60 15.15
C PHE A 223 -1.73 13.25 13.73
N MET A 224 -0.65 13.86 13.26
CA MET A 224 -0.15 13.66 11.90
C MET A 224 0.76 12.43 11.86
N ALA A 225 0.67 11.68 10.76
CA ALA A 225 1.57 10.58 10.47
C ALA A 225 1.82 10.49 8.97
N HIS A 226 3.01 10.01 8.61
CA HIS A 226 3.38 9.68 7.25
C HIS A 226 2.73 8.38 6.80
N THR A 227 2.34 8.32 5.54
CA THR A 227 1.82 7.10 4.92
C THR A 227 2.05 7.12 3.42
N LEU A 228 1.68 6.03 2.77
CA LEU A 228 1.91 5.82 1.35
C LEU A 228 0.60 5.90 0.58
N LEU A 229 0.52 6.83 -0.38
CA LEU A 229 -0.58 6.98 -1.33
C LEU A 229 -0.25 6.27 -2.65
N SER A 230 -1.25 5.69 -3.30
CA SER A 230 -1.12 5.23 -4.68
C SER A 230 -0.72 6.41 -5.57
N PRO A 231 0.22 6.22 -6.52
CA PRO A 231 0.72 7.30 -7.34
C PRO A 231 -0.40 7.85 -8.24
N PRO A 232 -0.55 9.19 -8.33
CA PRO A 232 -1.54 9.77 -9.20
C PRO A 232 -1.23 9.45 -10.66
N LYS A 233 -2.24 9.48 -11.53
CA LYS A 233 -2.08 9.23 -12.97
C LYS A 233 -1.00 10.13 -13.61
N SER A 234 -0.81 11.35 -13.09
CA SER A 234 0.21 12.30 -13.54
C SER A 234 1.65 11.84 -13.28
N SER A 235 1.87 10.86 -12.41
CA SER A 235 3.19 10.27 -12.16
C SER A 235 3.63 9.32 -13.29
N PHE A 236 2.73 8.94 -14.19
CA PHE A 236 3.01 8.01 -15.28
C PHE A 236 3.02 8.72 -16.64
N ARG A 237 3.59 8.04 -17.64
CA ARG A 237 3.52 8.49 -19.03
C ARG A 237 2.06 8.43 -19.53
N PRO A 238 1.67 9.29 -20.49
CA PRO A 238 0.40 9.13 -21.18
C PRO A 238 0.24 7.71 -21.71
N ASN A 239 -0.92 7.10 -21.50
CA ASN A 239 -1.23 5.71 -21.91
C ASN A 239 -0.30 4.64 -21.29
N SER A 240 0.24 4.88 -20.09
CA SER A 240 0.96 3.86 -19.32
C SER A 240 0.10 2.63 -19.05
N HIS A 241 0.68 1.45 -19.24
CA HIS A 241 0.02 0.17 -18.96
C HIS A 241 0.03 -0.18 -17.46
N LEU A 242 0.79 0.58 -16.66
CA LEU A 242 0.77 0.51 -15.20
C LEU A 242 -0.47 1.19 -14.60
N ILE A 243 -1.17 2.04 -15.36
CA ILE A 243 -2.47 2.58 -14.95
C ILE A 243 -3.55 1.60 -15.44
N ARG A 244 -4.17 0.87 -14.49
CA ARG A 244 -5.29 0.00 -14.83
C ARG A 244 -6.56 0.83 -15.11
N PRO A 245 -7.38 0.49 -16.13
CA PRO A 245 -8.61 1.22 -16.42
C PRO A 245 -9.61 1.23 -15.27
N ASP A 246 -9.79 0.07 -14.61
CA ASP A 246 -10.59 -0.08 -13.39
C ASP A 246 -9.66 -0.48 -12.22
N PRO A 247 -9.35 0.45 -11.29
CA PRO A 247 -8.54 0.18 -10.10
C PRO A 247 -9.10 -0.93 -9.19
N SER A 248 -10.40 -1.21 -9.29
CA SER A 248 -11.10 -2.23 -8.51
C SER A 248 -11.19 -3.58 -9.23
N TYR A 249 -10.56 -3.74 -10.39
CA TYR A 249 -10.65 -4.96 -11.20
C TYR A 249 -9.81 -6.13 -10.67
N ALA A 250 -8.50 -5.90 -10.53
CA ALA A 250 -7.51 -6.94 -10.25
C ALA A 250 -7.66 -7.57 -8.86
N GLN A 251 -7.38 -8.86 -8.72
CA GLN A 251 -7.43 -9.56 -7.44
C GLN A 251 -6.02 -9.66 -6.82
N PRO A 252 -5.85 -9.30 -5.54
CA PRO A 252 -4.57 -9.51 -4.85
C PRO A 252 -4.30 -11.00 -4.64
N SER A 253 -3.04 -11.39 -4.47
CA SER A 253 -2.70 -12.79 -4.21
C SER A 253 -3.21 -13.27 -2.84
N ALA A 254 -3.49 -14.58 -2.71
CA ALA A 254 -3.85 -15.17 -1.41
C ALA A 254 -2.76 -14.97 -0.36
N ARG A 255 -1.49 -15.08 -0.78
CA ARG A 255 -0.32 -14.84 0.07
C ARG A 255 -0.33 -13.40 0.61
N TYR A 256 -0.56 -12.41 -0.24
CA TYR A 256 -0.55 -11.01 0.15
C TYR A 256 -1.74 -10.65 1.05
N LEU A 257 -2.95 -11.11 0.70
CA LEU A 257 -4.13 -10.90 1.55
C LEU A 257 -3.96 -11.49 2.94
N LYS A 258 -3.32 -12.66 3.06
CA LYS A 258 -3.01 -13.27 4.36
C LYS A 258 -2.24 -12.32 5.28
N LEU A 259 -1.27 -11.57 4.75
CA LEU A 259 -0.49 -10.61 5.55
C LEU A 259 -1.38 -9.51 6.12
N ILE A 260 -2.31 -9.00 5.31
CA ILE A 260 -3.23 -7.95 5.73
C ILE A 260 -4.24 -8.49 6.75
N THR A 261 -4.81 -9.68 6.52
CA THR A 261 -5.81 -10.28 7.41
C THR A 261 -5.21 -10.71 8.74
N ASP A 262 -4.01 -11.30 8.72
CA ASP A 262 -3.30 -11.72 9.94
C ASP A 262 -2.86 -10.51 10.74
N GLY A 263 -2.30 -9.47 10.10
CA GLY A 263 -1.97 -8.22 10.78
C GLY A 263 -3.18 -7.54 11.41
N ALA A 264 -4.34 -7.53 10.74
CA ALA A 264 -5.58 -7.02 11.30
C ALA A 264 -6.06 -7.82 12.53
N GLU A 265 -5.79 -9.13 12.57
CA GLU A 265 -6.07 -9.98 13.73
C GLU A 265 -5.07 -9.74 14.88
N GLU A 266 -3.77 -9.73 14.58
CA GLU A 266 -2.68 -9.44 15.51
C GLU A 266 -2.86 -8.09 16.22
N LEU A 267 -3.33 -7.09 15.48
CA LEU A 267 -3.59 -5.74 15.96
C LEU A 267 -4.99 -5.59 16.58
N ASN A 268 -5.80 -6.64 16.62
CA ASN A 268 -7.17 -6.63 17.18
C ASN A 268 -8.07 -5.54 16.53
N PHE A 269 -8.05 -5.42 15.21
CA PHE A 269 -8.93 -4.50 14.47
C PHE A 269 -10.41 -4.87 14.60
N PRO A 270 -11.35 -3.92 14.37
CA PRO A 270 -12.78 -4.17 14.49
C PRO A 270 -13.26 -5.32 13.60
N TYR A 271 -14.22 -6.10 14.09
CA TYR A 271 -14.71 -7.28 13.38
C TYR A 271 -15.35 -6.95 12.03
N ASP A 272 -16.02 -5.80 11.90
CA ASP A 272 -16.60 -5.38 10.62
C ASP A 272 -15.52 -5.09 9.56
N TYR A 273 -14.38 -4.52 9.96
CA TYR A 273 -13.23 -4.34 9.07
C TYR A 273 -12.55 -5.65 8.72
N ARG A 274 -12.35 -6.54 9.70
CA ARG A 274 -11.82 -7.89 9.46
C ARG A 274 -12.72 -8.69 8.51
N ALA A 275 -14.04 -8.59 8.68
CA ALA A 275 -15.01 -9.19 7.77
C ALA A 275 -14.95 -8.60 6.36
N TYR A 276 -14.78 -7.28 6.25
CA TYR A 276 -14.52 -6.63 4.96
C TYR A 276 -13.26 -7.19 4.29
N LEU A 277 -12.13 -7.24 5.00
CA LEU A 277 -10.87 -7.77 4.45
C LEU A 277 -11.02 -9.24 4.01
N ALA A 278 -11.70 -10.06 4.80
CA ALA A 278 -11.99 -11.46 4.48
C ALA A 278 -12.93 -11.64 3.26
N SER A 279 -13.75 -10.64 2.94
CA SER A 279 -14.62 -10.66 1.75
C SER A 279 -13.87 -10.42 0.43
N ILE A 280 -12.63 -9.92 0.50
CA ILE A 280 -11.80 -9.66 -0.67
C ILE A 280 -11.32 -11.01 -1.24
N ARG A 281 -11.66 -11.28 -2.50
CA ARG A 281 -11.35 -12.55 -3.15
C ARG A 281 -9.89 -12.55 -3.63
N PRO A 282 -9.09 -13.55 -3.23
CA PRO A 282 -7.74 -13.71 -3.75
C PRO A 282 -7.76 -14.17 -5.21
N TYR A 283 -6.75 -13.76 -5.95
CA TYR A 283 -6.45 -14.31 -7.27
C TYR A 283 -6.08 -15.79 -7.17
N LYS A 284 -6.61 -16.59 -8.09
CA LYS A 284 -6.30 -18.01 -8.29
C LYS A 284 -6.24 -18.30 -9.78
N ALA A 285 -5.19 -19.00 -10.21
CA ALA A 285 -5.09 -19.53 -11.56
C ALA A 285 -6.07 -20.71 -11.74
N THR A 286 -7.25 -20.45 -12.32
CA THR A 286 -8.31 -21.44 -12.54
C THR A 286 -8.17 -22.15 -13.89
N THR A 287 -7.78 -21.42 -14.93
CA THR A 287 -7.66 -21.96 -16.29
C THR A 287 -6.27 -22.57 -16.58
N SER A 288 -6.18 -23.45 -17.58
CA SER A 288 -4.89 -24.00 -18.04
C SER A 288 -3.95 -22.90 -18.54
N GLY A 289 -4.49 -21.88 -19.22
CA GLY A 289 -3.72 -20.72 -19.67
C GLY A 289 -3.12 -19.94 -18.50
N GLN A 290 -3.93 -19.64 -17.48
CA GLN A 290 -3.46 -18.97 -16.26
C GLN A 290 -2.39 -19.77 -15.54
N LYS A 291 -2.49 -21.10 -15.48
CA LYS A 291 -1.46 -21.97 -14.87
C LYS A 291 -0.15 -21.97 -15.66
N VAL A 292 -0.22 -21.83 -16.98
CA VAL A 292 0.98 -21.62 -17.81
C VAL A 292 1.56 -20.23 -17.55
N GLY A 293 0.71 -19.20 -17.52
CA GLY A 293 1.10 -17.82 -17.20
C GLY A 293 1.76 -17.71 -15.82
N GLU A 294 1.23 -18.41 -14.81
CA GLU A 294 1.80 -18.49 -13.46
C GLU A 294 3.21 -19.08 -13.47
N LYS A 295 3.44 -20.16 -14.23
CA LYS A 295 4.79 -20.74 -14.41
C LYS A 295 5.74 -19.78 -15.13
N ILE A 296 5.26 -19.06 -16.15
CA ILE A 296 6.05 -18.03 -16.84
C ILE A 296 6.42 -16.93 -15.86
N ALA A 297 5.47 -16.42 -15.07
CA ALA A 297 5.72 -15.42 -14.05
C ALA A 297 6.75 -15.92 -13.02
N LEU A 298 6.57 -17.12 -12.49
CA LEU A 298 7.42 -17.71 -11.46
C LEU A 298 8.85 -18.00 -11.95
N TYR A 299 9.02 -18.53 -13.16
CA TYR A 299 10.33 -19.00 -13.64
C TYR A 299 11.05 -18.01 -14.55
N ILE A 300 10.36 -16.99 -15.08
CA ILE A 300 10.97 -15.98 -15.96
C ILE A 300 10.94 -14.61 -15.30
N LEU A 301 9.75 -14.12 -14.91
CA LEU A 301 9.62 -12.76 -14.36
C LEU A 301 10.27 -12.65 -12.99
N ILE A 302 10.00 -13.56 -12.05
CA ILE A 302 10.57 -13.48 -10.69
C ILE A 302 12.10 -13.51 -10.67
N PRO A 303 12.80 -14.44 -11.35
CA PRO A 303 14.26 -14.40 -11.43
C PRO A 303 14.78 -13.10 -12.06
N LEU A 304 14.08 -12.55 -13.06
CA LEU A 304 14.43 -11.25 -13.65
C LEU A 304 14.31 -10.12 -12.61
N PHE A 305 13.22 -10.07 -11.85
CA PHE A 305 13.06 -9.12 -10.74
C PHE A 305 14.14 -9.30 -9.66
N GLN A 306 14.52 -10.54 -9.33
CA GLN A 306 15.59 -10.83 -8.38
C GLN A 306 16.95 -10.31 -8.85
N VAL A 307 17.25 -10.37 -10.15
CA VAL A 307 18.46 -9.74 -10.72
C VAL A 307 18.43 -8.24 -10.51
N PHE A 308 17.29 -7.57 -10.73
CA PHE A 308 17.17 -6.13 -10.47
C PHE A 308 17.30 -5.77 -8.99
N ILE A 309 16.73 -6.57 -8.09
CA ILE A 309 16.89 -6.39 -6.64
C ILE A 309 18.36 -6.55 -6.24
N ALA A 310 19.03 -7.62 -6.70
CA ALA A 310 20.44 -7.87 -6.41
C ALA A 310 21.36 -6.79 -6.99
N LEU A 311 21.10 -6.32 -8.21
CA LEU A 311 21.80 -5.17 -8.80
C LEU A 311 21.53 -3.89 -8.03
N GLY A 312 20.30 -3.69 -7.57
CA GLY A 312 19.92 -2.58 -6.72
C GLY A 312 20.72 -2.58 -5.42
N GLN A 313 20.83 -3.72 -4.75
CA GLN A 313 21.63 -3.88 -3.53
C GLN A 313 23.14 -3.72 -3.78
N LEU A 314 23.64 -4.23 -4.91
CA LEU A 314 25.07 -4.17 -5.25
C LEU A 314 25.52 -2.76 -5.67
N LEU A 315 24.64 -2.02 -6.34
CA LEU A 315 24.94 -0.70 -6.90
C LEU A 315 24.36 0.43 -6.06
N ALA A 316 23.58 0.11 -5.02
CA ALA A 316 23.17 1.07 -4.03
C ALA A 316 24.41 1.73 -3.43
N ASP A 317 24.30 3.03 -3.16
CA ASP A 317 25.32 3.71 -2.37
C ASP A 317 25.29 3.21 -0.91
N ASP A 318 26.22 3.69 -0.09
CA ASP A 318 26.28 3.37 1.34
C ASP A 318 24.99 3.72 2.11
N ASN A 319 24.05 4.44 1.47
CA ASN A 319 22.76 4.84 2.00
C ASN A 319 21.59 3.95 1.53
N GLY A 320 21.86 2.91 0.74
CA GLY A 320 20.83 2.02 0.19
C GLY A 320 20.05 2.62 -0.99
N ILE A 321 20.52 3.74 -1.55
CA ILE A 321 19.83 4.43 -2.65
C ILE A 321 20.31 3.83 -3.97
N ILE A 322 19.37 3.23 -4.71
CA ILE A 322 19.66 2.67 -6.04
C ILE A 322 20.00 3.78 -7.06
N PRO A 323 20.95 3.57 -7.98
CA PRO A 323 21.28 4.56 -8.99
C PRO A 323 20.07 4.92 -9.85
N GLY A 324 19.84 6.22 -10.08
CA GLY A 324 18.65 6.68 -10.81
C GLY A 324 18.50 6.11 -12.22
N TRP A 325 19.60 5.76 -12.90
CA TRP A 325 19.54 5.07 -14.20
C TRP A 325 19.00 3.64 -14.07
N LEU A 326 19.36 2.92 -13.00
CA LEU A 326 18.89 1.57 -12.74
C LEU A 326 17.39 1.57 -12.41
N ALA A 327 16.95 2.53 -11.58
CA ALA A 327 15.53 2.76 -11.31
C ALA A 327 14.74 3.04 -12.61
N ARG A 328 15.28 3.84 -13.54
CA ARG A 328 14.66 4.08 -14.86
C ARG A 328 14.56 2.80 -15.70
N VAL A 329 15.62 1.98 -15.74
CA VAL A 329 15.59 0.70 -16.47
C VAL A 329 14.51 -0.22 -15.89
N PHE A 330 14.43 -0.30 -14.56
CA PHE A 330 13.41 -1.08 -13.87
C PHE A 330 11.98 -0.63 -14.21
N ASN A 331 11.74 0.69 -14.23
CA ASN A 331 10.44 1.24 -14.61
C ASN A 331 10.08 0.92 -16.08
N VAL A 332 11.02 1.05 -17.01
CA VAL A 332 10.81 0.69 -18.42
C VAL A 332 10.50 -0.80 -18.57
N MET A 333 11.18 -1.66 -17.80
CA MET A 333 10.91 -3.10 -17.80
C MET A 333 9.50 -3.42 -17.31
N ARG A 334 9.05 -2.80 -16.21
CA ARG A 334 7.68 -2.97 -15.69
C ARG A 334 6.62 -2.52 -16.70
N GLU A 335 6.82 -1.37 -17.34
CA GLU A 335 5.94 -0.87 -18.41
C GLU A 335 5.88 -1.86 -19.59
N LEU A 336 7.04 -2.35 -20.05
CA LEU A 336 7.11 -3.30 -21.15
C LEU A 336 6.42 -4.63 -20.80
N MET A 337 6.61 -5.12 -19.58
CA MET A 337 5.95 -6.33 -19.07
C MET A 337 4.43 -6.20 -19.15
N TRP A 338 3.87 -5.09 -18.65
CA TRP A 338 2.43 -4.85 -18.66
C TRP A 338 1.88 -4.58 -20.07
N MET A 339 2.63 -3.87 -20.92
CA MET A 339 2.27 -3.68 -22.33
C MET A 339 2.19 -5.01 -23.08
N VAL A 340 3.21 -5.86 -22.94
CA VAL A 340 3.21 -7.20 -23.56
C VAL A 340 2.07 -8.05 -23.02
N TYR A 341 1.79 -7.96 -21.72
CA TYR A 341 0.66 -8.64 -21.12
C TYR A 341 -0.69 -8.21 -21.73
N ASP A 342 -0.98 -6.91 -21.74
CA ASP A 342 -2.25 -6.35 -22.21
C ASP A 342 -2.47 -6.57 -23.71
N VAL A 343 -1.41 -6.52 -24.51
CA VAL A 343 -1.51 -6.63 -25.98
C VAL A 343 -1.53 -8.08 -26.46
N VAL A 344 -0.75 -8.96 -25.82
CA VAL A 344 -0.47 -10.33 -26.29
C VAL A 344 -0.87 -11.39 -25.27
N VAL A 345 -0.29 -11.36 -24.07
CA VAL A 345 -0.34 -12.50 -23.15
C VAL A 345 -1.77 -12.77 -22.68
N VAL A 346 -2.54 -11.74 -22.34
CA VAL A 346 -3.92 -11.88 -21.87
C VAL A 346 -4.82 -12.56 -22.92
N LYS A 347 -4.57 -12.32 -24.21
CA LYS A 347 -5.32 -12.92 -25.32
C LYS A 347 -4.98 -14.40 -25.54
N VAL A 348 -3.76 -14.81 -25.17
CA VAL A 348 -3.25 -16.18 -25.42
C VAL A 348 -3.42 -17.07 -24.19
N LEU A 349 -3.12 -16.55 -22.99
CA LEU A 349 -3.09 -17.30 -21.73
C LEU A 349 -4.28 -16.99 -20.81
N GLY A 350 -5.15 -16.05 -21.20
CA GLY A 350 -6.27 -15.62 -20.38
C GLY A 350 -5.88 -14.59 -19.32
N ASP A 351 -6.83 -14.22 -18.48
CA ASP A 351 -6.70 -13.12 -17.52
C ASP A 351 -5.68 -13.43 -16.40
N GLY A 352 -4.60 -12.66 -16.29
CA GLY A 352 -3.61 -12.78 -15.21
C GLY A 352 -3.87 -11.89 -14.00
N GLU A 353 -4.93 -11.08 -14.03
CA GLU A 353 -5.33 -10.17 -12.96
C GLU A 353 -6.51 -10.68 -12.16
N ARG A 354 -7.31 -11.57 -12.75
CA ARG A 354 -8.55 -12.06 -12.14
C ARG A 354 -8.77 -13.52 -12.40
N SER A 355 -9.24 -14.23 -11.38
CA SER A 355 -9.70 -15.60 -11.52
C SER A 355 -10.93 -15.62 -12.41
N VAL A 356 -10.92 -16.41 -13.48
CA VAL A 356 -12.12 -16.64 -14.29
C VAL A 356 -13.02 -17.56 -13.47
N ASN A 357 -14.26 -17.13 -13.21
CA ASN A 357 -15.20 -17.80 -12.30
C ASN A 357 -15.20 -19.32 -12.49
N ASP A 358 -15.00 -20.06 -11.39
CA ASP A 358 -15.85 -21.23 -11.16
C ASP A 358 -17.27 -20.65 -11.06
N ILE A 359 -18.14 -20.96 -12.03
CA ILE A 359 -19.58 -20.70 -11.94
C ILE A 359 -20.13 -21.45 -10.74
#